data_AF-A0AAJ2BXQ1-F1
#
_entry.id   AF-A0AAJ2BXQ1-F1
#
_cell.length_a   1.000
_cell.length_b   1.000
_cell.length_c   1.000
_cell.angle_alpha   90.00
_cell.angle_beta   90.00
_cell.angle_gamma   90.00
#
_symmetry.space_group_name_H-M   'P 1'
#
loop_
_entity.id
_entity.type
_entity.pdbx_description
1 polymer ?
#
loop_
_entity_poly.entity_id
_entity_poly.type
_entity_poly.pdbx_seq_one_letter_code
_entity_poly.pdbx_strand_id
1 'polypeptide(L)' 'MLTTIKGTYENGQITLAEKPISNQKVNVIVTFLDEETIKKNPNKNRKAGGLSGKVWMSEDFNEPLEDLKDYM' A
#
# COMPACT_ATOMS: atom_id res chain seq x y z
N MET A 1 -8.04 -22.34 1.20
CA MET A 1 -7.69 -21.00 0.69
C MET A 1 -8.87 -20.08 0.95
N LEU A 2 -8.64 -18.87 1.45
CA LEU A 2 -9.70 -17.87 1.64
C LEU A 2 -9.90 -17.14 0.32
N THR A 3 -11.16 -16.97 -0.09
CA THR A 3 -11.53 -16.26 -1.32
C THR A 3 -12.45 -15.10 -0.96
N THR A 4 -12.12 -13.90 -1.43
CA THR A 4 -12.93 -12.69 -1.19
C THR A 4 -13.65 -12.33 -2.47
N ILE A 5 -14.97 -12.22 -2.40
CA ILE A 5 -15.84 -11.88 -3.53
C ILE A 5 -16.42 -10.49 -3.27
N LYS A 6 -16.37 -9.61 -4.28
CA LYS A 6 -16.95 -8.27 -4.18
C LYS A 6 -18.45 -8.31 -4.49
N GLY A 7 -19.18 -7.39 -3.87
CA GLY A 7 -20.61 -7.24 -4.10
C GLY A 7 -21.10 -5.88 -3.63
N THR A 8 -22.35 -5.60 -3.93
CA THR A 8 -23.05 -4.41 -3.44
C THR A 8 -24.00 -4.81 -2.32
N TYR A 9 -24.17 -3.92 -1.34
CA TYR A 9 -25.17 -4.05 -0.29
C TYR A 9 -26.20 -2.93 -0.46
N GLU A 10 -27.47 -3.32 -0.58
CA GLU A 10 -28.58 -2.38 -0.73
C GLU A 10 -29.80 -2.92 0.01
N ASN A 11 -30.41 -2.10 0.88
CA ASN A 11 -31.65 -2.42 1.59
C ASN A 11 -31.67 -3.77 2.33
N GLY A 12 -30.53 -4.21 2.90
CA GLY A 12 -30.44 -5.49 3.61
C GLY A 12 -30.11 -6.69 2.72
N GLN A 13 -29.98 -6.50 1.40
CA GLN A 13 -29.63 -7.54 0.44
C GLN A 13 -28.19 -7.36 -0.05
N ILE A 14 -27.44 -8.46 -0.12
CA ILE A 14 -26.09 -8.50 -0.71
C ILE A 14 -26.19 -9.13 -2.10
N THR A 15 -25.75 -8.41 -3.11
CA THR A 15 -25.65 -8.90 -4.50
C THR A 15 -24.17 -9.10 -4.84
N LEU A 16 -23.78 -10.36 -5.09
CA LEU A 16 -22.40 -10.70 -5.47
C LEU A 16 -22.15 -10.29 -6.93
N ALA A 17 -20.98 -9.70 -7.20
CA ALA A 17 -20.59 -9.33 -8.56
C ALA A 17 -20.14 -10.54 -9.40
N GLU A 18 -19.75 -11.62 -8.74
CA GLU A 18 -19.22 -12.84 -9.36
C GLU A 18 -19.78 -14.09 -8.69
N LYS A 19 -19.83 -15.18 -9.45
CA LYS A 19 -20.29 -16.46 -8.95
C LYS A 19 -19.17 -17.13 -8.11
N PRO A 20 -19.43 -17.53 -6.86
CA PRO A 20 -18.48 -18.30 -6.08
C PRO A 20 -18.18 -19.65 -6.73
N ILE A 21 -16.93 -20.11 -6.58
CA ILE A 21 -16.46 -21.40 -7.11
C ILE A 21 -17.14 -22.58 -6.40
N SER A 22 -17.54 -22.39 -5.13
CA SER A 22 -18.17 -23.43 -4.34
C SER A 22 -19.68 -23.47 -4.55
N ASN A 23 -20.20 -24.67 -4.84
CA ASN A 23 -21.65 -24.95 -4.91
C ASN A 23 -22.21 -25.52 -3.59
N GLN A 24 -21.39 -25.59 -2.52
CA GLN A 24 -21.79 -26.19 -1.24
C GLN A 24 -22.11 -25.11 -0.19
N LYS A 25 -22.90 -25.47 0.83
CA LYS A 25 -23.17 -24.60 1.97
C LYS A 25 -21.87 -24.30 2.72
N VAL A 26 -21.51 -23.03 2.81
CA VAL A 26 -20.30 -22.55 3.49
C VAL A 26 -20.63 -21.37 4.39
N ASN A 27 -19.87 -21.21 5.48
CA ASN A 27 -19.96 -20.04 6.33
C ASN A 27 -19.24 -18.87 5.66
N VAL A 28 -19.84 -17.69 5.69
CA VAL A 28 -19.33 -16.49 5.02
C VAL A 28 -19.21 -15.36 6.05
N ILE A 29 -18.16 -14.55 5.92
CA ILE A 29 -17.96 -13.32 6.68
C ILE A 29 -18.18 -12.15 5.72
N VAL A 30 -19.08 -11.24 6.07
CA VAL A 30 -19.35 -10.03 5.29
C VAL A 30 -18.59 -8.88 5.93
N THR A 31 -17.77 -8.20 5.13
CA THR A 31 -17.05 -7.00 5.56
C THR A 31 -17.55 -5.81 4.76
N PHE A 32 -18.10 -4.82 5.45
CA PHE A 32 -18.49 -3.55 4.85
C PHE A 32 -17.26 -2.68 4.69
N LEU A 33 -17.06 -2.16 3.48
CA LEU A 33 -15.94 -1.30 3.14
C LEU A 33 -16.47 0.12 2.97
N ASP A 34 -16.22 0.99 3.95
CA ASP A 34 -16.60 2.39 3.85
C ASP A 34 -15.63 3.12 2.91
N GLU A 35 -16.17 3.85 1.93
CA GLU A 35 -15.34 4.60 0.98
C GLU A 35 -14.40 5.61 1.67
N GLU A 36 -14.78 6.12 2.84
CA GLU A 36 -13.94 6.99 3.66
C GLU A 36 -12.67 6.30 4.15
N THR A 37 -12.74 5.00 4.44
CA THR A 37 -11.56 4.19 4.81
C THR A 37 -10.69 3.81 3.61
N ILE A 38 -11.29 3.71 2.42
CA ILE A 38 -10.59 3.41 1.16
C ILE A 38 -9.89 4.65 0.60
N LYS A 39 -10.41 5.85 0.90
CA LYS A 39 -9.73 7.13 0.67
C LYS A 39 -8.52 7.25 1.58
N LYS A 40 -7.48 6.46 1.31
CA LYS A 40 -6.10 6.80 1.69
C LYS A 40 -5.85 8.22 1.21
N ASN A 41 -5.87 9.14 2.16
CA ASN A 41 -5.63 10.57 2.03
C ASN A 41 -5.02 10.94 0.66
N PRO A 42 -5.85 11.22 -0.36
CA PRO A 42 -5.37 11.46 -1.70
C PRO A 42 -4.55 12.74 -1.62
N ASN A 43 -3.24 12.62 -1.82
CA ASN A 43 -2.27 13.71 -1.72
C ASN A 43 -2.12 14.34 -0.33
N LYS A 44 -1.36 13.68 0.55
CA LYS A 44 -0.36 14.49 1.27
C LYS A 44 0.63 14.97 0.22
N ASN A 45 0.37 16.14 -0.37
CA ASN A 45 1.27 16.82 -1.29
C ASN A 45 2.67 16.75 -0.69
N ARG A 46 3.53 15.87 -1.23
CA ARG A 46 4.89 15.72 -0.72
C ARG A 46 5.59 17.02 -1.02
N LYS A 47 5.96 17.77 0.02
CA LYS A 47 6.75 18.99 -0.16
C LYS A 47 8.11 18.59 -0.73
N ALA A 48 8.41 19.03 -1.95
CA ALA A 48 9.75 18.94 -2.50
C ALA A 48 10.74 19.61 -1.53
N GLY A 49 11.92 19.01 -1.35
CA GLY A 49 12.91 19.55 -0.42
C GLY A 49 12.54 19.45 1.07
N GLY A 50 11.62 18.57 1.48
CA GLY A 50 11.29 18.36 2.91
C GLY A 50 12.48 17.91 3.79
N LEU A 51 13.55 17.44 3.16
CA LEU A 51 14.82 17.06 3.80
C LEU A 51 15.96 18.06 3.50
N SER A 52 15.69 19.15 2.78
CA SER A 52 16.69 20.19 2.50
C SER A 52 17.23 20.75 3.81
N GLY A 53 18.56 20.82 3.94
CA GLY A 53 19.24 21.27 5.16
C GLY A 53 19.17 20.32 6.35
N LYS A 54 18.52 19.15 6.23
CA LYS A 54 18.46 18.12 7.27
C LYS A 54 19.39 16.94 7.02
N VAL A 55 20.03 16.90 5.85
CA VAL A 55 21.04 15.91 5.50
C VAL A 55 22.40 16.53 5.75
N TRP A 56 23.19 15.87 6.59
CA TRP A 56 24.59 16.19 6.81
C TRP A 56 25.44 15.21 6.01
N MET A 57 26.50 15.71 5.38
CA MET A 57 27.50 14.94 4.65
C MET A 57 28.85 15.27 5.26
N SER A 58 29.68 14.25 5.46
CA SER A 58 31.04 14.44 5.96
C SER A 58 31.88 15.24 4.96
N GLU A 59 32.84 16.03 5.45
CA GLU A 59 33.69 16.88 4.63
C GLU A 59 34.57 16.06 3.65
N ASP A 60 34.86 14.82 4.02
CA ASP A 60 35.68 13.85 3.29
C ASP A 60 34.88 12.92 2.37
N PHE A 61 33.58 13.16 2.14
CA PHE A 61 32.74 12.25 1.34
C PHE A 61 33.27 11.97 -0.07
N ASN A 62 33.96 12.94 -0.67
CA ASN A 62 34.55 12.81 -2.00
C ASN A 62 35.99 12.28 -1.98
N GLU A 63 36.57 12.03 -0.80
CA GLU A 63 37.92 11.51 -0.70
C GLU A 63 37.98 10.06 -1.17
N PRO A 64 39.05 9.65 -1.89
CA PRO A 64 39.22 8.27 -2.32
C PRO A 64 39.30 7.34 -1.11
N LEU A 65 38.51 6.27 -1.14
CA LEU A 65 38.61 5.21 -0.14
C LEU A 65 39.95 4.49 -0.34
N GLU A 66 40.78 4.47 0.70
CA GLU A 66 42.08 3.77 0.70
C GLU A 66 41.94 2.33 0.21
N ASP A 67 40.90 1.63 0.67
CA ASP A 67 40.63 0.23 0.34
C ASP A 67 40.29 -0.01 -1.14
N LEU A 68 39.98 1.05 -1.91
CA LEU A 68 39.63 0.97 -3.33
C LEU A 68 40.72 1.51 -4.24
N LYS A 69 41.87 1.96 -3.71
CA LYS A 69 42.98 2.49 -4.54
C LYS A 69 43.54 1.47 -5.51
N ASP A 70 43.54 0.20 -5.14
CA ASP A 70 44.04 -0.88 -6.00
C ASP A 70 43.10 -1.22 -7.18
N TYR A 71 41.91 -0.63 -7.22
CA TYR A 71 40.84 -0.91 -8.17
C TYR A 71 40.40 0.29 -9.04
N MET A 72 40.98 1.48 -8.82
CA MET A 72 40.75 2.72 -9.57
C MET A 72 41.97 3.08 -10.41
#